data_AF-A0A7L4XUC3-F1
#
_entry.id   AF-A0A7L4XUC3-F1
#
_cell.length_a   1.000
_cell.length_b   1.000
_cell.length_c   1.000
_cell.angle_alpha   90.00
_cell.angle_beta   90.00
_cell.angle_gamma   90.00
#
_symmetry.space_group_name_H-M   'P 1'
#
loop_
_entity.id
_entity.type
_entity.pdbx_description
1 polymer ?
#
loop_
_entity_poly.entity_id
_entity_poly.type
_entity_poly.pdbx_seq_one_letter_code
_entity_poly.pdbx_strand_id
1 'polypeptide(L)'
;MAIFVQAELEGVTTAQYDALNARLQQLPGNPFEGCLSHAAVPTGSGLRIFDLWESEEHMRRFADTVMPLAAEVGFPEGPMPKMSQVHNFFVPGA
;
A
#
# COMPACT_ATOMS: atom_id res chain seq x y z
N MET A 1 3.60 -16.24 -5.83
CA MET A 1 2.34 -16.67 -5.19
C MET A 1 1.72 -15.42 -4.60
N ALA A 2 0.44 -15.18 -4.86
CA ALA A 2 -0.19 -13.93 -4.46
C ALA A 2 -0.24 -13.78 -2.94
N ILE A 3 -0.13 -12.54 -2.49
CA ILE A 3 -0.20 -12.18 -1.07
C ILE A 3 -1.23 -11.08 -0.86
N PHE A 4 -1.91 -11.14 0.29
CA PHE A 4 -2.78 -10.09 0.77
C PHE A 4 -2.07 -9.36 1.90
N VAL A 5 -2.01 -8.04 1.79
CA VAL A 5 -1.35 -7.14 2.74
C VAL A 5 -2.41 -6.29 3.40
N GLN A 6 -2.35 -6.21 4.73
CA GLN A 6 -3.13 -5.27 5.53
C GLN A 6 -2.16 -4.41 6.35
N ALA A 7 -2.21 -3.09 6.17
CA ALA A 7 -1.42 -2.13 6.95
C ALA A 7 -2.33 -1.16 7.72
N GLU A 8 -1.96 -0.86 8.95
CA GLU A 8 -2.60 0.18 9.77
C GLU A 8 -1.69 1.41 9.77
N LEU A 9 -2.23 2.55 9.34
CA LEU A 9 -1.55 3.84 9.27
C LEU A 9 -2.22 4.80 10.26
N GLU A 10 -2.00 4.57 11.55
CA GLU A 10 -2.52 5.44 12.60
C GLU A 10 -1.97 6.86 12.46
N GLY A 11 -2.78 7.88 12.73
CA GLY A 11 -2.41 9.28 12.61
C GLY A 11 -2.28 9.81 11.17
N VAL A 12 -2.36 8.95 10.15
CA VAL A 12 -2.31 9.39 8.75
C VAL A 12 -3.68 9.91 8.30
N THR A 13 -3.69 11.13 7.78
CA THR A 13 -4.89 11.74 7.17
C THR A 13 -5.03 11.36 5.70
N THR A 14 -6.25 11.44 5.16
CA THR A 14 -6.48 11.27 3.71
C THR A 14 -5.70 12.27 2.87
N ALA A 15 -5.53 13.52 3.35
CA ALA A 15 -4.74 14.53 2.67
C ALA A 15 -3.24 14.18 2.58
N GLN A 16 -2.66 13.62 3.65
CA GLN A 16 -1.29 13.12 3.62
C GLN A 16 -1.15 11.92 2.68
N TYR A 17 -2.13 11.02 2.68
CA TYR A 17 -2.20 9.90 1.74
C TYR A 17 -2.28 10.35 0.28
N ASP A 18 -3.14 11.32 -0.03
CA ASP A 18 -3.26 11.87 -1.39
C ASP A 18 -1.94 12.53 -1.83
N ALA A 19 -1.25 13.22 -0.92
CA ALA A 19 0.06 13.81 -1.18
C ALA A 19 1.13 12.74 -1.49
N LEU A 20 1.14 11.63 -0.74
CA LEU A 20 2.04 10.50 -1.00
C LEU A 20 1.72 9.85 -2.37
N ASN A 21 0.45 9.60 -2.66
CA ASN A 21 0.03 8.99 -3.91
C ASN A 21 0.37 9.87 -5.12
N ALA A 22 0.20 11.19 -5.00
CA ALA A 22 0.61 12.15 -6.03
C ALA A 22 2.12 12.08 -6.29
N ARG A 23 2.97 11.91 -5.26
CA ARG A 23 4.42 11.73 -5.43
C ARG A 23 4.76 10.41 -6.11
N LEU A 24 4.10 9.31 -5.73
CA LEU A 24 4.31 8.00 -6.35
C LEU A 24 4.01 8.04 -7.86
N GLN A 25 2.94 8.73 -8.26
CA GLN A 25 2.57 8.87 -9.69
C GLN A 25 3.57 9.71 -10.50
N GLN A 26 4.44 10.49 -9.85
CA GLN A 26 5.47 11.28 -10.51
C GLN A 26 6.79 10.53 -10.67
N LEU A 27 6.96 9.36 -10.03
CA LEU A 27 8.17 8.56 -10.18
C LEU A 27 8.27 7.98 -11.60
N PRO A 28 9.49 7.85 -12.14
CA PRO A 28 9.69 7.15 -13.40
C PRO A 28 9.38 5.65 -13.22
N GLY A 29 8.73 5.05 -14.23
CA GLY A 29 8.37 3.63 -14.22
C GLY A 29 6.99 3.36 -13.65
N ASN A 30 6.73 2.11 -13.26
CA ASN A 30 5.49 1.69 -12.61
C ASN A 30 5.79 1.23 -11.18
N PRO A 31 5.67 2.11 -10.16
CA PRO A 31 5.92 1.70 -8.78
C PRO A 31 4.92 0.64 -8.29
N PHE A 32 3.75 0.53 -8.92
CA PHE A 32 2.70 -0.43 -8.58
C PHE A 32 2.79 -1.73 -9.38
N GLU A 33 3.94 -2.03 -10.00
CA GLU A 33 4.14 -3.27 -10.74
C GLU A 33 3.84 -4.50 -9.85
N GLY A 34 2.92 -5.36 -10.31
CA GLY A 34 2.46 -6.53 -9.57
C GLY A 34 1.41 -6.25 -8.48
N CYS A 35 0.96 -4.99 -8.32
CA CYS A 35 -0.20 -4.66 -7.49
C CYS A 35 -1.49 -4.95 -8.26
N LEU A 36 -2.29 -5.88 -7.76
CA LEU A 36 -3.53 -6.34 -8.40
C LEU A 36 -4.76 -5.56 -7.93
N SER A 37 -4.73 -5.07 -6.69
CA SER A 37 -5.77 -4.23 -6.10
C SER A 37 -5.20 -3.47 -4.93
N HIS A 38 -5.65 -2.23 -4.76
CA HIS A 38 -5.30 -1.36 -3.64
C HIS A 38 -6.57 -0.69 -3.11
N ALA A 39 -6.73 -0.66 -1.79
CA ALA A 39 -7.79 0.11 -1.14
C ALA A 39 -7.25 0.83 0.10
N ALA A 40 -7.51 2.12 0.17
CA ALA A 40 -7.27 2.93 1.36
C ALA A 40 -8.60 3.27 2.04
N VAL A 41 -8.76 2.81 3.28
CA VAL A 41 -10.01 2.94 4.05
C VAL A 41 -9.77 3.88 5.22
N PRO A 42 -10.43 5.06 5.28
CA PRO A 42 -10.40 5.91 6.46
C PRO A 42 -10.97 5.20 7.69
N THR A 43 -10.31 5.41 8.81
CA THR A 43 -10.71 4.90 10.13
C THR A 43 -10.88 6.07 11.10
N GLY A 44 -11.34 5.78 12.33
CA GLY A 44 -11.45 6.82 13.37
C GLY A 44 -10.10 7.40 13.83
N SER A 45 -8.99 6.71 13.56
CA SER A 45 -7.65 7.07 14.06
C SER A 45 -6.60 7.24 12.96
N GLY A 46 -6.95 7.08 11.68
CA GLY A 46 -5.99 7.13 10.57
C GLY A 46 -6.51 6.40 9.33
N LEU A 47 -5.65 5.68 8.61
CA LEU A 47 -6.04 4.86 7.45
C LEU A 47 -5.74 3.38 7.68
N ARG A 48 -6.50 2.54 6.97
CA ARG A 48 -6.21 1.12 6.81
C ARG A 48 -6.03 0.82 5.33
N ILE A 49 -4.90 0.22 4.97
CA ILE A 49 -4.55 -0.14 3.60
C ILE A 49 -4.75 -1.63 3.40
N PHE A 50 -5.33 -1.99 2.26
CA PHE A 50 -5.47 -3.37 1.81
C PHE A 50 -4.94 -3.51 0.39
N ASP A 51 -3.93 -4.36 0.23
CA ASP A 51 -3.35 -4.62 -1.08
C ASP A 51 -3.37 -6.11 -1.41
N LEU A 52 -3.59 -6.40 -2.68
CA LEU A 52 -3.37 -7.70 -3.26
C LEU A 52 -2.19 -7.61 -4.22
N TRP A 53 -1.19 -8.45 -4.02
CA TRP A 53 0.02 -8.47 -4.85
C TRP A 53 0.23 -9.82 -5.51
N GLU A 54 0.81 -9.85 -6.71
CA GLU A 54 1.17 -11.08 -7.43
C GLU A 54 2.22 -11.92 -6.70
N SER A 55 3.12 -11.25 -5.97
CA SER A 55 4.13 -11.89 -5.14
C SER A 55 4.61 -10.97 -4.02
N GLU A 56 5.23 -11.58 -3.01
CA GLU A 56 5.93 -10.85 -1.94
C GLU A 56 7.10 -10.00 -2.49
N GLU A 57 7.73 -10.43 -3.57
CA GLU A 57 8.82 -9.67 -4.21
C GLU A 57 8.32 -8.34 -4.80
N HIS A 58 7.18 -8.34 -5.49
CA HIS A 58 6.57 -7.11 -6.01
C HIS A 58 6.21 -6.14 -4.87
N MET A 59 5.60 -6.67 -3.81
CA MET A 59 5.28 -5.87 -2.62
C MET A 59 6.53 -5.27 -1.97
N ARG A 60 7.62 -6.04 -1.82
CA ARG A 60 8.88 -5.55 -1.24
C ARG A 60 9.50 -4.43 -2.08
N ARG A 61 9.52 -4.57 -3.42
CA ARG A 61 10.02 -3.51 -4.32
C ARG A 61 9.20 -2.22 -4.18
N PHE A 62 7.87 -2.34 -4.04
CA PHE A 62 7.02 -1.19 -3.76
C PHE A 62 7.34 -0.59 -2.39
N ALA A 63 7.50 -1.42 -1.36
CA ALA A 63 7.84 -1.00 0.00
C ALA A 63 9.15 -0.20 0.05
N ASP A 64 10.19 -0.67 -0.65
CA ASP A 64 11.49 0.02 -0.77
C ASP A 64 11.36 1.41 -1.43
N THR A 65 10.35 1.59 -2.29
CA THR A 65 10.06 2.85 -2.99
C THR A 65 9.20 3.79 -2.15
N VAL A 66 8.14 3.28 -1.51
CA VAL A 66 7.13 4.09 -0.81
C VAL A 66 7.57 4.51 0.58
N MET A 67 8.34 3.67 1.30
CA MET A 67 8.74 3.97 2.68
C MET A 67 9.54 5.28 2.81
N PRO A 68 10.55 5.58 1.97
CA PRO A 68 11.25 6.86 2.03
C PRO A 68 10.33 8.06 1.77
N LEU A 69 9.43 7.95 0.78
CA LEU A 69 8.48 9.01 0.44
C LEU A 69 7.46 9.24 1.56
N ALA A 70 6.99 8.17 2.20
CA ALA A 70 6.09 8.24 3.34
C ALA A 70 6.74 8.99 4.52
N ALA A 71 8.01 8.72 4.80
CA ALA A 71 8.78 9.45 5.81
C ALA A 71 8.92 10.94 5.46
N GLU A 72 9.19 11.28 4.19
CA GLU A 72 9.29 12.67 3.74
C GLU A 72 7.98 13.47 3.87
N VAL A 73 6.82 12.82 3.71
CA VAL A 73 5.51 13.46 3.90
C VAL A 73 5.00 13.37 5.35
N GLY A 74 5.83 12.87 6.27
CA GLY A 74 5.56 12.83 7.70
C GLY A 74 4.56 11.76 8.13
N PHE A 75 4.54 10.60 7.46
CA PHE A 75 3.81 9.45 7.99
C PHE A 75 4.49 8.98 9.27
N PRO A 76 3.73 8.70 10.34
CA PRO A 76 4.28 8.11 11.54
C PRO A 76 4.73 6.67 11.28
N GLU A 77 5.70 6.21 12.06
CA GLU A 77 6.05 4.79 12.09
C GLU A 77 4.86 3.98 12.63
N GLY A 78 4.56 2.88 11.96
CA GLY A 78 3.46 1.99 12.29
C GLY A 78 3.93 0.55 12.50
N PRO A 79 3.02 -0.33 12.96
CA PRO A 79 3.30 -1.76 13.02
C PRO A 79 3.60 -2.32 11.63
N MET A 80 4.37 -3.41 11.59
CA MET A 80 4.60 -4.14 10.35
C MET A 80 3.28 -4.59 9.71
N PRO A 81 3.10 -4.45 8.38
CA PRO A 81 1.91 -4.94 7.70
C PRO A 81 1.72 -6.44 7.92
N LYS A 82 0.46 -6.85 8.09
CA LYS A 82 0.11 -8.27 8.11
C LYS A 82 0.09 -8.78 6.68
N MET A 83 0.89 -9.80 6.41
CA MET A 83 0.93 -10.49 5.12
C MET A 83 0.28 -11.87 5.25
N SER A 84 -0.49 -12.26 4.25
CA SER A 84 -1.16 -13.57 4.21
C SER A 84 -1.09 -14.16 2.81
N GLN A 85 -0.76 -15.45 2.71
CA GLN A 85 -0.77 -16.15 1.43
C GLN A 85 -2.20 -16.25 0.91
N VAL A 86 -2.40 -15.88 -0.34
CA VAL A 86 -3.72 -15.94 -0.99
C VAL A 86 -3.87 -17.29 -1.67
N HIS A 87 -4.91 -18.02 -1.27
CA HIS A 87 -5.27 -19.28 -1.91
C HIS A 87 -6.02 -19.07 -3.23
N ASN A 88 -6.92 -18.08 -3.28
CA ASN A 88 -7.68 -17.72 -4.47
C ASN A 88 -8.08 -16.24 -4.41
N PHE A 89 -8.11 -15.54 -5.55
CA PHE A 89 -8.67 -14.20 -5.70
C PHE A 89 -9.32 -14.06 -7.06
N PHE A 90 -10.35 -13.23 -7.15
CA PHE A 90 -10.99 -12.85 -8.41
C PHE A 90 -11.71 -11.52 -8.22
N VAL A 91 -11.79 -10.72 -9.28
CA VAL A 91 -12.58 -9.49 -9.30
C VAL A 91 -13.77 -9.72 -10.24
N PRO A 92 -15.00 -9.82 -9.72
CA PRO A 92 -16.18 -10.03 -10.56
C PRO A 92 -16.35 -8.90 -11.58
N GLY A 93 -16.39 -9.25 -12.86
CA GLY A 93 -16.70 -8.31 -13.95
C GLY A 93 -15.58 -7.32 -14.32
N ALA A 94 -14.35 -7.56 -13.85
CA ALA A 94 -13.16 -6.83 -14.31
C ALA A 94 -12.67 -7.32 -15.68
#